data_AF-A0A975XZC3-F1
#
_entry.id   AF-A0A975XZC3-F1
#
_cell.length_a   1.000
_cell.length_b   1.000
_cell.length_c   1.000
_cell.angle_alpha   90.00
_cell.angle_beta   90.00
_cell.angle_gamma   90.00
#
_symmetry.space_group_name_H-M   'P 1'
#
loop_
_entity.id
_entity.type
_entity.pdbx_description
1 polymer ?
#
loop_
_entity_poly.entity_id
_entity_poly.type
_entity_poly.pdbx_seq_one_letter_code
_entity_poly.pdbx_strand_id
1 'polypeptide(L)' 'MCREGCERPFAWCDVHHAQPRGHGGGTDLDNGVPLCGFHHRRAHDPRFDLSHLPTGEVRYHRRR' A
#
# COMPACT_ATOMS: atom_id res chain seq x y z
N MET A 1 -5.29 6.12 -4.37
CA MET A 1 -6.31 5.18 -3.83
C MET A 1 -5.95 3.77 -4.30
N CYS A 2 -6.11 2.75 -3.45
CA CYS A 2 -5.60 1.37 -3.61
C CYS A 2 -5.24 0.88 -5.04
N ARG A 3 -4.02 1.10 -5.52
CA ARG A 3 -3.52 0.71 -6.87
C ARG A 3 -4.35 1.25 -8.06
N GLU A 4 -3.63 1.66 -9.11
CA GLU A 4 -4.22 1.97 -10.42
C GLU A 4 -5.19 0.86 -10.89
N GLY A 5 -6.47 1.22 -11.02
CA GLY A 5 -7.54 0.35 -11.51
C GLY A 5 -8.29 -0.47 -10.44
N CYS A 6 -8.08 -0.24 -9.14
CA CYS A 6 -8.95 -0.85 -8.13
C CYS A 6 -10.14 0.05 -7.80
N GLU A 7 -11.33 -0.50 -7.97
CA GLU A 7 -12.60 0.21 -7.75
C GLU A 7 -13.20 -0.07 -6.35
N ARG A 8 -12.42 -0.68 -5.45
CA ARG A 8 -12.92 -0.96 -4.09
C ARG A 8 -13.14 0.35 -3.34
N PRO A 9 -14.29 0.52 -2.65
CA PRO A 9 -14.56 1.74 -1.91
C PRO A 9 -13.54 1.92 -0.78
N PHE A 10 -13.22 3.18 -0.46
CA PHE A 10 -12.29 3.52 0.61
C PHE A 10 -12.69 2.91 1.96
N ALA A 11 -14.00 2.79 2.22
CA ALA A 11 -14.53 2.16 3.44
C ALA A 11 -14.12 0.69 3.63
N TRP A 12 -13.61 0.03 2.58
CA TRP A 12 -13.12 -1.36 2.62
C TRP A 12 -11.59 -1.44 2.56
N CYS A 13 -10.92 -0.30 2.74
CA CYS A 13 -9.47 -0.20 2.77
C CYS A 13 -8.97 -0.06 4.21
N ASP A 14 -7.85 -0.72 4.48
CA ASP A 14 -7.04 -0.48 5.67
C ASP A 14 -5.95 0.55 5.35
N VAL A 15 -5.49 1.30 6.35
CA VAL A 15 -4.32 2.16 6.21
C VAL A 15 -3.05 1.33 6.40
N HIS A 16 -2.29 1.18 5.31
CA HIS A 16 -0.99 0.54 5.27
C HIS A 16 0.12 1.58 5.48
N HIS A 17 1.15 1.24 6.25
CA HIS A 17 2.30 2.11 6.41
C HIS A 17 3.23 1.96 5.21
N ALA A 18 3.50 3.05 4.48
CA ALA A 18 4.43 3.08 3.36
C ALA A 18 5.84 2.66 3.79
N GLN A 19 6.35 3.33 4.81
CA GLN A 19 7.52 2.92 5.56
C GLN A 19 7.05 2.22 6.84
N PRO A 20 7.38 0.94 7.05
CA PRO A 20 6.96 0.24 8.27
C PRO A 20 7.51 0.93 9.52
N ARG A 21 6.72 0.97 10.60
CA ARG A 21 7.15 1.54 11.89
C ARG A 21 8.47 0.96 12.39
N GLY A 22 8.69 -0.35 12.22
CA GLY A 22 9.94 -1.02 12.61
C GLY A 22 11.18 -0.55 11.84
N HIS A 23 10.99 0.14 10.71
CA HIS A 23 12.04 0.76 9.91
C HIS A 23 11.99 2.31 10.01
N GLY A 24 11.46 2.83 11.12
CA GLY A 24 11.43 4.28 11.39
C GLY A 24 10.29 5.04 10.72
N GLY A 25 9.28 4.37 10.15
CA GLY A 25 8.12 5.04 9.58
C GLY A 25 7.20 5.66 10.64
N GLY A 26 6.66 6.84 10.35
CA GLY A 26 5.70 7.55 11.19
C GLY A 26 4.30 6.93 11.20
N THR A 27 3.41 7.40 12.07
CA THR A 27 1.99 7.00 12.10
C THR A 27 1.07 8.11 11.62
N ASP A 28 1.62 9.15 10.99
CA ASP A 28 0.89 10.22 10.34
C ASP A 28 0.24 9.75 9.02
N LEU A 29 -0.67 10.57 8.51
CA LEU A 29 -1.39 10.27 7.26
C LEU A 29 -0.48 10.32 6.04
N ASP A 30 0.64 11.05 6.10
CA ASP A 30 1.59 11.16 4.99
C ASP A 30 2.33 9.82 4.76
N ASN A 31 2.53 9.03 5.83
CA ASN A 31 3.02 7.65 5.75
C ASN A 31 1.90 6.60 5.52
N GLY A 32 0.64 7.04 5.42
CA GLY A 32 -0.52 6.17 5.29
C GLY A 32 -0.94 5.95 3.84
N VAL A 33 -1.16 4.68 3.46
CA VAL A 33 -1.68 4.31 2.14
C VAL A 33 -2.93 3.43 2.28
N PRO A 34 -4.08 3.83 1.69
CA PRO A 34 -5.28 3.02 1.74
C PRO A 34 -5.18 1.84 0.78
N LEU A 35 -5.21 0.61 1.33
CA LEU A 35 -5.21 -0.63 0.58
C LEU A 35 -6.41 -1.51 0.95
N CYS A 36 -7.13 -2.02 -0.04
CA CYS A 36 -8.16 -3.04 0.20
C CYS A 36 -7.53 -4.34 0.69
N GLY A 37 -8.29 -5.19 1.38
CA GLY A 37 -7.74 -6.42 2.00
C GLY A 37 -6.91 -7.32 1.06
N PHE A 38 -7.30 -7.42 -0.22
CA PHE A 38 -6.53 -8.18 -1.23
C PHE A 38 -5.14 -7.55 -1.48
N HIS A 39 -5.10 -6.25 -1.72
CA HIS A 39 -3.86 -5.51 -1.98
C HIS A 39 -3.01 -5.35 -0.72
N HIS A 40 -3.64 -5.18 0.43
CA HIS A 40 -2.95 -5.12 1.72
C HIS A 40 -2.20 -6.43 1.98
N ARG A 41 -2.82 -7.60 1.73
CA ARG A 41 -2.11 -8.87 1.84
C ARG A 41 -0.95 -8.98 0.87
N ARG A 42 -1.15 -8.53 -0.38
CA ARG A 42 -0.11 -8.59 -1.40
C ARG A 42 1.09 -7.67 -1.09
N ALA A 43 0.87 -6.57 -0.38
CA ALA A 43 1.95 -5.67 0.07
C ALA A 43 2.91 -6.36 1.06
N HIS A 44 2.43 -7.37 1.79
CA HIS A 44 3.24 -8.17 2.70
C HIS A 44 3.76 -9.48 2.06
N ASP A 45 3.42 -9.77 0.80
CA ASP A 45 3.94 -10.96 0.12
C ASP A 45 5.39 -10.70 -0.33
N PRO A 46 6.38 -11.48 0.15
CA PRO A 46 7.79 -11.24 -0.14
C PRO A 46 8.14 -11.40 -1.63
N ARG A 47 7.24 -11.93 -2.45
CA ARG A 47 7.40 -12.04 -3.90
C ARG A 47 7.14 -10.72 -4.63
N PHE A 48 6.68 -9.67 -3.94
CA PHE A 48 6.38 -8.38 -4.55
C PHE A 48 7.11 -7.23 -3.86
N ASP A 49 7.66 -6.33 -4.67
CA ASP A 49 7.98 -4.97 -4.28
C ASP A 49 6.77 -4.07 -4.49
N LEU A 50 6.63 -3.08 -3.64
CA LEU A 50 5.61 -2.05 -3.73
C LEU A 50 6.29 -0.69 -3.97
N SER A 51 5.78 0.06 -4.94
CA SER A 51 6.26 1.41 -5.27
C SER A 51 5.12 2.39 -5.19
N HIS A 52 5.37 3.54 -4.57
CA HIS A 52 4.38 4.60 -4.37
C HIS A 52 4.40 5.55 -5.57
N LEU A 53 3.22 5.90 -6.05
CA LEU A 53 3.05 6.85 -7.15
C LEU A 53 2.68 8.23 -6.59
N PRO A 54 3.03 9.33 -7.29
CA PRO A 54 2.66 10.69 -6.88
C PRO A 54 1.13 10.91 -6.77
N THR A 55 0.34 10.06 -7.43
CA THR A 55 -1.13 10.05 -7.37
C THR A 55 -1.69 9.50 -6.05
N GLY A 56 -0.84 9.02 -5.14
CA GLY A 56 -1.26 8.31 -3.92
C GLY A 56 -1.73 6.88 -4.20
N GLU A 57 -1.33 6.31 -5.34
CA GLU A 57 -1.56 4.92 -5.71
C GLU A 57 -0.29 4.10 -5.51
N VAL A 58 -0.42 2.78 -5.57
CA VAL A 58 0.71 1.85 -5.43
C VAL A 58 0.82 0.93 -6.62
N ARG A 59 2.04 0.58 -6.99
CA ARG A 59 2.36 -0.39 -8.04
C ARG A 59 3.09 -1.59 -7.46
N TYR A 60 2.72 -2.78 -7.90
CA TYR A 60 3.36 -4.03 -7.49
C TYR A 60 4.31 -4.52 -8.58
N HIS A 61 5.55 -4.80 -8.20
CA HIS A 61 6.57 -5.38 -9.06
C HIS A 61 6.96 -6.75 -8.50
N ARG A 62 6.94 -7.80 -9.32
CA ARG A 62 7.32 -9.14 -8.84
C ARG A 62 8.84 -9.22 -8.69
N ARG A 63 9.32 -9.61 -7.50
CA ARG A 63 10.72 -9.94 -7.24
C ARG A 63 11.07 -11.20 -8.03
N ARG A 64 12.19 -11.17 -8.76
CA ARG A 64 12.70 -12.31 -9.53
C ARG A 64 13.40 -13.30 -8.61
#